data_AF-A0A643BRC1-F1
#
_entry.id   AF-A0A643BRC1-F1
#
_cell.length_a   1.000
_cell.length_b   1.000
_cell.length_c   1.000
_cell.angle_alpha   90.00
_cell.angle_beta   90.00
_cell.angle_gamma   90.00
#
_symmetry.space_group_name_H-M   'P 1'
#
loop_
_entity.id
_entity.type
_entity.pdbx_description
1 polymer ?
#
loop_
_entity_poly.entity_id
_entity_poly.type
_entity_poly.pdbx_seq_one_letter_code
_entity_poly.pdbx_strand_id
1 'polypeptide(L)'
;MTQRIYDKFVTQLQTSIQEEISEIKAEGNLEAVLNALDAIVEESKDCKEPAWRPSGIPEKDLRSAVVPYFLQQRDALQRRVQKQEAENRQLADAVLAGRRQVEELQLQGQARQQAWQALHREQKELVAVLREPEFRPTPHPTPITRIAYS
;
A
#
# COMPACT_ATOMS: atom_id res chain seq x y z
N MET A 1 -17.73 71.60 -58.61
CA MET A 1 -16.61 71.53 -57.63
C MET A 1 -17.06 70.86 -56.33
N THR A 2 -18.12 71.33 -55.68
CA THR A 2 -18.64 70.80 -54.40
C THR A 2 -19.03 69.31 -54.42
N GLN A 3 -19.70 68.84 -55.47
CA GLN A 3 -20.13 67.44 -55.56
C GLN A 3 -18.94 66.44 -55.56
N ARG A 4 -17.88 66.75 -56.31
CA ARG A 4 -16.66 65.92 -56.31
C ARG A 4 -15.97 65.85 -54.95
N ILE A 5 -16.00 66.92 -54.17
CA ILE A 5 -15.43 66.95 -52.81
C ILE A 5 -16.28 66.11 -51.87
N TYR A 6 -17.60 66.23 -51.96
CA TYR A 6 -18.53 65.39 -51.20
C TYR A 6 -18.34 63.91 -51.51
N ASP A 7 -18.31 63.54 -52.79
CA ASP A 7 -18.12 62.15 -53.20
C ASP A 7 -16.80 61.57 -52.68
N LYS A 8 -15.72 62.36 -52.73
CA LYS A 8 -14.41 61.96 -52.19
C LYS A 8 -14.41 61.81 -50.67
N PHE A 9 -15.11 62.69 -49.96
CA PHE A 9 -15.24 62.59 -48.50
C PHE A 9 -15.99 61.33 -48.11
N VAL A 10 -17.12 61.04 -48.77
CA VAL A 10 -17.94 59.86 -48.48
C VAL A 10 -17.15 58.58 -48.74
N THR A 11 -16.46 58.47 -49.89
CA THR A 11 -15.68 57.27 -50.19
C THR A 11 -14.53 57.08 -49.21
N GLN A 12 -13.77 58.14 -48.92
CA GLN A 12 -12.65 58.05 -47.98
C GLN A 12 -13.12 57.69 -46.56
N LEU A 13 -14.23 58.24 -46.09
CA LEU A 13 -14.80 57.89 -44.79
C LEU A 13 -15.25 56.42 -44.76
N GLN A 14 -15.95 55.95 -45.80
CA GLN A 14 -16.39 54.56 -45.89
C GLN A 14 -15.21 53.59 -45.91
N THR A 15 -14.18 53.88 -46.71
CA THR A 15 -12.96 53.07 -46.78
C THR A 15 -12.23 53.05 -45.45
N SER A 16 -12.04 54.21 -44.82
CA SER A 16 -11.37 54.30 -43.51
C SER A 16 -12.11 53.49 -42.44
N ILE A 17 -13.45 53.53 -42.40
CA ILE A 17 -14.23 52.72 -41.46
C ILE A 17 -14.08 51.22 -41.74
N GLN A 18 -14.10 50.81 -43.02
CA GLN A 18 -13.95 49.40 -43.38
C GLN A 18 -12.54 48.85 -43.10
N GLU A 19 -11.52 49.68 -43.34
CA GLU A 19 -10.13 49.37 -43.02
C GLU A 19 -9.97 49.22 -41.50
N GLU A 20 -10.44 50.17 -40.71
CA GLU A 20 -10.38 50.11 -39.24
C GLU A 20 -11.08 48.86 -38.69
N ILE A 21 -12.28 48.52 -39.20
CA ILE A 21 -12.97 47.28 -38.79
C ILE A 21 -12.16 46.04 -39.17
N SER A 22 -11.56 46.03 -40.36
CA SER A 22 -10.77 44.89 -40.83
C SER A 22 -9.49 44.74 -40.01
N GLU A 23 -8.85 45.85 -39.63
CA GLU A 23 -7.70 45.88 -38.73
C GLU A 23 -8.06 45.35 -37.35
N ILE A 24 -9.15 45.83 -36.72
CA ILE A 24 -9.63 45.31 -35.43
C ILE A 24 -9.95 43.82 -35.50
N LYS A 25 -10.58 43.37 -36.59
CA LYS A 25 -10.87 41.94 -36.81
C LYS A 25 -9.59 41.11 -36.90
N ALA A 26 -8.57 41.62 -37.58
CA ALA A 26 -7.30 40.93 -37.74
C ALA A 26 -6.48 40.93 -36.44
N GLU A 27 -6.33 42.08 -35.78
CA GLU A 27 -5.60 42.23 -34.52
C GLU A 27 -6.21 41.35 -33.41
N GLY A 28 -7.53 41.39 -33.28
CA GLY A 28 -8.26 40.57 -32.30
C GLY A 28 -8.45 39.12 -32.71
N ASN A 29 -8.00 38.72 -33.92
CA ASN A 29 -8.28 37.42 -34.51
C ASN A 29 -9.77 37.02 -34.40
N LEU A 30 -10.66 38.01 -34.61
CA LEU A 30 -12.07 37.90 -34.26
C LEU A 30 -12.79 36.83 -35.06
N GLU A 31 -12.38 36.60 -36.31
CA GLU A 31 -12.99 35.55 -37.14
C GLU A 31 -12.78 34.17 -36.51
N ALA A 32 -11.57 33.85 -36.04
CA ALA A 32 -11.31 32.56 -35.40
C ALA A 32 -12.06 32.43 -34.07
N VAL A 33 -12.06 33.49 -33.25
CA VAL A 33 -12.74 33.50 -31.93
C VAL A 33 -14.25 33.36 -32.08
N LEU A 34 -14.87 34.09 -33.01
CA LEU A 34 -16.30 34.03 -33.24
C LEU A 34 -16.72 32.69 -33.86
N ASN A 35 -15.94 32.16 -34.80
CA ASN A 35 -16.19 30.81 -35.33
C ASN A 35 -16.08 29.72 -34.24
N ALA A 36 -15.13 29.85 -33.31
CA ALA A 36 -15.02 28.93 -32.17
C ALA A 36 -16.20 29.08 -31.20
N LEU A 37 -16.68 30.31 -30.97
CA LEU A 37 -17.87 30.56 -30.15
C LEU A 37 -19.12 29.95 -30.79
N ASP A 38 -19.30 30.11 -32.11
CA ASP A 38 -20.40 29.48 -32.84
C ASP A 38 -20.37 27.95 -32.67
N ALA A 39 -19.19 27.33 -32.78
CA ALA A 39 -19.04 25.88 -32.54
C ALA A 39 -19.48 25.45 -31.12
N ILE A 40 -19.13 26.24 -30.09
CA ILE A 40 -19.54 25.97 -28.70
C ILE A 40 -21.06 26.12 -28.53
N VAL A 41 -21.66 27.14 -29.15
CA VAL A 41 -23.12 27.35 -29.12
C VAL A 41 -23.84 26.19 -29.80
N GLU A 42 -23.33 25.73 -30.95
CA GLU A 42 -23.85 24.56 -31.66
C GLU A 42 -23.78 23.28 -30.82
N GLU A 43 -22.64 23.00 -30.16
CA GLU A 43 -22.46 21.81 -29.31
C GLU A 43 -23.39 21.81 -28.08
N SER A 44 -23.74 23.00 -27.57
CA SER A 44 -24.55 23.16 -26.36
C SER A 44 -26.05 23.36 -26.62
N LYS A 45 -26.52 23.25 -27.87
CA LYS A 45 -27.92 23.49 -28.26
C LYS A 45 -28.97 22.69 -27.48
N ASP A 46 -28.64 21.45 -27.11
CA ASP A 46 -29.57 20.56 -26.41
C ASP A 46 -29.58 20.77 -24.88
N CYS A 47 -28.62 21.52 -24.35
CA CYS A 47 -28.51 21.83 -22.93
C CYS A 47 -29.48 22.95 -22.55
N LYS A 48 -30.68 22.58 -22.06
CA LYS A 48 -31.72 23.54 -21.64
C LYS A 48 -31.51 24.13 -20.24
N GLU A 49 -30.61 23.53 -19.46
CA GLU A 49 -30.33 24.00 -18.10
C GLU A 49 -29.41 25.22 -18.12
N PRO A 50 -29.56 26.15 -17.16
CA PRO A 50 -28.64 27.27 -17.02
C PRO A 50 -27.21 26.76 -16.81
N ALA A 51 -26.32 27.09 -17.76
CA ALA A 51 -24.91 26.76 -17.62
C ALA A 51 -24.32 27.43 -16.36
N TRP A 52 -23.36 26.74 -15.73
CA TRP A 52 -22.65 27.26 -14.56
C TRP A 52 -22.01 28.63 -14.85
N ARG A 53 -21.98 29.50 -13.84
CA ARG A 53 -21.33 30.81 -13.88
C ARG A 53 -20.42 30.94 -12.65
N PRO A 54 -19.24 31.56 -12.79
CA PRO A 54 -18.37 31.84 -11.66
C PRO A 54 -19.14 32.57 -10.55
N SER A 55 -19.02 32.06 -9.33
CA SER A 55 -19.71 32.63 -8.18
C SER A 55 -19.02 33.90 -7.66
N GLY A 56 -17.79 34.15 -8.10
CA GLY A 56 -16.94 35.23 -7.57
C GLY A 56 -16.17 34.83 -6.31
N ILE A 57 -16.31 33.57 -5.87
CA ILE A 57 -15.57 33.00 -4.74
C ILE A 57 -14.57 31.98 -5.32
N PRO A 58 -13.27 32.34 -5.40
CA PRO A 58 -12.27 31.51 -6.06
C PRO A 58 -12.22 30.07 -5.53
N GLU A 59 -12.34 29.87 -4.22
CA GLU A 59 -12.30 28.53 -3.60
C GLU A 59 -13.47 27.66 -4.03
N LYS A 60 -14.64 28.25 -4.25
CA LYS A 60 -15.83 27.54 -4.71
C LYS A 60 -15.71 27.21 -6.20
N ASP A 61 -15.23 28.17 -6.99
CA ASP A 61 -15.12 28.05 -8.44
C ASP A 61 -14.01 27.05 -8.83
N LEU A 62 -12.93 26.98 -8.06
CA LEU A 62 -11.82 26.05 -8.29
C LEU A 62 -12.18 24.60 -7.96
N ARG A 63 -13.08 24.36 -6.99
CA ARG A 63 -13.45 23.00 -6.53
C ARG A 63 -13.86 22.10 -7.70
N SER A 64 -14.70 22.58 -8.61
CA SER A 64 -15.18 21.79 -9.74
C SER A 64 -14.04 21.30 -10.64
N ALA A 65 -12.98 22.10 -10.80
CA ALA A 65 -11.82 21.73 -11.60
C ALA A 65 -10.89 20.74 -10.88
N VAL A 66 -10.72 20.87 -9.54
CA VAL A 66 -9.75 20.04 -8.79
C VAL A 66 -10.31 18.72 -8.28
N VAL A 67 -11.63 18.63 -8.07
CA VAL A 67 -12.29 17.44 -7.52
C VAL A 67 -11.97 16.16 -8.33
N PRO A 68 -12.01 16.13 -9.68
CA PRO A 68 -11.69 14.92 -10.44
C PRO A 68 -10.31 14.35 -10.13
N TYR A 69 -9.30 15.22 -9.98
CA TYR A 69 -7.94 14.80 -9.65
C TYR A 69 -7.82 14.22 -8.24
N PHE A 70 -8.49 14.83 -7.27
CA PHE A 70 -8.50 14.31 -5.90
C PHE A 70 -9.25 12.98 -5.78
N LEU A 71 -10.33 12.80 -6.55
CA LEU A 71 -11.01 11.50 -6.62
C LEU A 71 -10.10 10.43 -7.20
N GLN A 72 -9.41 10.72 -8.31
CA GLN A 72 -8.44 9.79 -8.91
C GLN A 72 -7.32 9.42 -7.92
N GLN A 73 -6.78 10.40 -7.19
CA GLN A 73 -5.75 10.17 -6.19
C GLN A 73 -6.26 9.29 -5.05
N ARG A 74 -7.45 9.59 -4.51
CA ARG A 74 -8.10 8.80 -3.46
C ARG A 74 -8.27 7.35 -3.91
N ASP A 75 -8.80 7.13 -5.10
CA ASP A 75 -9.11 5.79 -5.60
C ASP A 75 -7.83 4.98 -5.87
N ALA A 76 -6.74 5.63 -6.28
CA ALA A 76 -5.43 4.99 -6.40
C ALA A 76 -4.86 4.58 -5.03
N LEU A 77 -4.94 5.46 -4.02
CA LEU A 77 -4.49 5.15 -2.66
C LEU A 77 -5.32 4.03 -2.04
N GLN A 78 -6.64 4.07 -2.21
CA GLN A 78 -7.53 3.05 -1.68
C GLN A 78 -7.21 1.65 -2.25
N ARG A 79 -6.95 1.55 -3.56
CA ARG A 79 -6.50 0.28 -4.18
C ARG A 79 -5.18 -0.22 -3.61
N ARG A 80 -4.22 0.67 -3.35
CA ARG A 80 -2.93 0.31 -2.75
C ARG A 80 -3.10 -0.21 -1.32
N VAL A 81 -3.93 0.46 -0.52
CA VAL A 81 -4.23 0.04 0.86
C VAL A 81 -4.89 -1.34 0.85
N GLN A 82 -5.93 -1.53 0.02
CA GLN A 82 -6.62 -2.82 -0.08
C GLN A 82 -5.68 -3.96 -0.51
N LYS A 83 -4.78 -3.71 -1.45
CA LYS A 83 -3.76 -4.68 -1.85
C LYS A 83 -2.86 -5.05 -0.68
N GLN A 84 -2.34 -4.07 0.04
CA GLN A 84 -1.45 -4.31 1.18
C GLN A 84 -2.16 -5.05 2.31
N GLU A 85 -3.41 -4.72 2.59
CA GLU A 85 -4.21 -5.41 3.60
C GLU A 85 -4.46 -6.88 3.23
N ALA A 86 -4.72 -7.18 1.95
CA ALA A 86 -4.89 -8.55 1.48
C ALA A 86 -3.59 -9.36 1.62
N GLU A 87 -2.46 -8.79 1.21
CA GLU A 87 -1.14 -9.41 1.37
C GLU A 87 -0.81 -9.64 2.86
N ASN A 88 -1.07 -8.65 3.71
CA ASN A 88 -0.82 -8.75 5.15
C ASN A 88 -1.67 -9.86 5.80
N ARG A 89 -2.92 -10.04 5.38
CA ARG A 89 -3.77 -11.14 5.86
C ARG A 89 -3.18 -12.50 5.48
N GLN A 90 -2.78 -12.67 4.22
CA GLN A 90 -2.13 -13.91 3.76
C GLN A 90 -0.84 -14.21 4.54
N LEU A 91 -0.02 -13.18 4.78
CA LEU A 91 1.20 -13.31 5.57
C LEU A 91 0.91 -13.66 7.03
N ALA A 92 -0.12 -13.06 7.64
CA ALA A 92 -0.54 -13.37 8.99
C ALA A 92 -0.98 -14.84 9.11
N ASP A 93 -1.76 -15.34 8.15
CA ASP A 93 -2.19 -16.74 8.11
C ASP A 93 -1.00 -17.69 7.96
N ALA A 94 -0.03 -17.35 7.10
CA ALA A 94 1.19 -18.12 6.93
C ALA A 94 2.04 -18.14 8.21
N VAL A 95 2.15 -17.02 8.92
CA VAL A 95 2.83 -16.94 10.22
C VAL A 95 2.13 -17.81 11.27
N LEU A 96 0.79 -17.80 11.33
CA LEU A 96 0.05 -18.65 12.25
C LEU A 96 0.20 -20.14 11.91
N ALA A 97 0.22 -20.50 10.63
CA ALA A 97 0.52 -21.87 10.20
C ALA A 97 1.95 -22.28 10.59
N GLY A 98 2.93 -21.42 10.34
CA GLY A 98 4.33 -21.65 10.71
C GLY A 98 4.53 -21.81 12.23
N ARG A 99 3.85 -20.99 13.04
CA ARG A 99 3.89 -21.11 14.52
C ARG A 99 3.37 -22.47 14.99
N ARG A 100 2.24 -22.94 14.44
CA ARG A 100 1.69 -24.27 14.74
C ARG A 100 2.66 -25.39 14.38
N GLN A 101 3.30 -25.31 13.21
CA GLN A 101 4.29 -26.30 12.79
C GLN A 101 5.50 -26.33 13.73
N VAL A 102 5.96 -25.17 14.20
CA VAL A 102 7.07 -25.11 15.17
C VAL A 102 6.67 -25.72 16.51
N GLU A 103 5.45 -25.46 17.00
CA GLU A 103 4.93 -26.08 18.22
C GLU A 103 4.88 -27.61 18.12
N GLU A 104 4.38 -28.15 16.99
CA GLU A 104 4.35 -29.60 16.74
C GLU A 104 5.76 -30.20 16.73
N LEU A 105 6.71 -29.55 16.06
CA LEU A 105 8.10 -30.01 16.02
C LEU A 105 8.75 -29.96 17.41
N GLN A 106 8.45 -28.96 18.23
CA GLN A 106 8.92 -28.90 19.61
C GLN A 106 8.38 -30.06 20.45
N LEU A 107 7.09 -30.38 20.34
CA LEU A 107 6.49 -31.52 21.03
C LEU A 107 7.12 -32.85 20.60
N GLN A 108 7.33 -33.05 19.31
CA GLN A 108 8.01 -34.26 18.80
C GLN A 108 9.46 -34.34 19.31
N GLY A 109 10.18 -33.22 19.33
CA GLY A 109 11.53 -33.14 19.87
C GLY A 109 11.58 -33.51 21.35
N GLN A 110 10.67 -32.97 22.16
CA GLN A 110 10.54 -33.29 23.58
C GLN A 110 10.18 -34.77 23.81
N ALA A 111 9.21 -35.30 23.06
CA ALA A 111 8.82 -36.71 23.17
C ALA A 111 10.00 -37.65 22.85
N ARG A 112 10.75 -37.37 21.79
CA ARG A 112 11.97 -38.12 21.45
C ARG A 112 13.01 -38.03 22.58
N GLN A 113 13.24 -36.84 23.11
CA GLN A 113 14.18 -36.65 24.21
C GLN A 113 13.79 -37.47 25.45
N GLN A 114 12.50 -37.46 25.82
CA GLN A 114 11.99 -38.26 26.93
C GLN A 114 12.12 -39.77 26.68
N ALA A 115 11.84 -40.23 25.47
CA ALA A 115 12.03 -41.63 25.09
C ALA A 115 13.51 -42.06 25.22
N TRP A 116 14.45 -41.23 24.76
CA TRP A 116 15.88 -41.49 24.96
C TRP A 116 16.29 -41.53 26.43
N GLN A 117 15.74 -40.64 27.26
CA GLN A 117 16.01 -40.65 28.70
C GLN A 117 15.47 -41.90 29.39
N ALA A 118 14.28 -42.38 29.00
CA ALA A 118 13.69 -43.61 29.53
C ALA A 118 14.54 -44.83 29.17
N LEU A 119 14.91 -44.98 27.89
CA LEU A 119 15.80 -46.05 27.42
C LEU A 119 17.14 -46.05 28.16
N HIS A 120 17.72 -44.86 28.40
CA HIS A 120 18.97 -44.75 29.15
C HIS A 120 18.81 -45.18 30.62
N ARG A 121 17.68 -44.88 31.26
CA ARG A 121 17.39 -45.34 32.63
C ARG A 121 17.24 -46.86 32.68
N GLU A 122 16.48 -47.44 31.76
CA GLU A 122 16.32 -48.90 31.65
C GLU A 122 17.66 -49.59 31.42
N GLN A 123 18.52 -49.04 30.56
CA GLN A 123 19.87 -49.55 30.36
C GLN A 123 20.70 -49.51 31.66
N LYS A 124 20.61 -48.42 32.41
CA LYS A 124 21.32 -48.27 33.70
C LYS A 124 20.81 -49.27 34.74
N GLU A 125 19.51 -49.52 34.78
CA GLU A 125 18.89 -50.52 35.66
C GLU A 125 19.30 -51.95 35.28
N LEU A 126 19.29 -52.29 33.99
CA LEU A 126 19.77 -53.58 33.49
C LEU A 126 21.25 -53.81 33.84
N VAL A 127 22.10 -52.80 33.68
CA VAL A 127 23.51 -52.88 34.08
C VAL A 127 23.65 -53.07 35.59
N ALA A 128 22.79 -52.45 36.41
CA ALA A 128 22.81 -52.64 37.85
C ALA A 128 22.38 -54.05 38.28
N VAL A 129 21.42 -54.67 37.58
CA VAL A 129 20.97 -56.05 37.82
C VAL A 129 22.00 -57.07 37.37
N LEU A 130 22.70 -56.81 36.25
CA LEU A 130 23.76 -57.66 35.73
C LEU A 130 25.09 -57.50 36.49
N ARG A 131 25.21 -56.49 37.36
CA ARG A 131 26.37 -56.33 38.25
C ARG A 131 26.16 -57.23 39.46
N GLU A 132 26.83 -58.38 39.49
CA GLU A 132 26.88 -59.26 40.67
C GLU A 132 27.35 -58.48 41.92
N PRO A 133 26.86 -58.84 43.13
CA PRO A 133 27.25 -58.14 44.34
C PRO A 133 28.75 -58.33 44.55
N GLU A 134 29.47 -57.24 44.75
CA GLU A 134 30.88 -57.32 45.09
C GLU A 134 31.08 -58.26 46.27
N PHE A 135 31.91 -59.30 46.05
CA PHE A 135 32.32 -60.27 47.05
C PHE A 135 33.04 -59.51 48.18
N ARG A 136 32.32 -59.22 49.27
CA ARG A 136 32.88 -58.62 50.48
C ARG A 136 33.70 -59.70 51.20
N PRO A 137 35.04 -59.58 51.33
CA PRO A 137 35.79 -60.53 52.13
C PRO A 137 35.44 -60.28 53.61
N THR A 138 35.01 -61.31 54.31
CA THR A 138 34.71 -61.29 55.74
C THR A 138 36.00 -61.07 56.57
N PRO A 139 36.01 -60.24 57.61
CA PRO A 139 37.16 -60.14 58.50
C PRO A 139 37.25 -61.39 59.38
N HIS A 140 38.42 -62.04 59.40
CA HIS A 140 38.71 -63.14 60.32
C HIS A 140 38.71 -62.65 61.78
N PRO A 141 38.11 -63.41 62.73
CA PRO A 141 38.19 -63.08 64.14
C PRO A 141 39.52 -63.54 64.74
N THR A 142 40.24 -62.60 65.37
CA THR A 142 41.40 -62.84 66.22
C THR A 142 40.97 -63.49 67.55
N PRO A 143 41.57 -64.60 67.99
CA PRO A 143 41.41 -65.05 69.37
C PRO A 143 42.44 -64.38 70.29
N ILE A 144 41.91 -63.84 71.39
CA ILE A 144 42.61 -63.18 72.50
C ILE A 144 43.15 -64.24 73.48
N THR A 145 44.48 -64.25 73.61
CA THR A 145 45.30 -64.32 74.84
C THR A 145 45.28 -65.56 75.74
N ARG A 146 46.45 -66.18 75.95
CA ARG A 146 46.98 -66.40 77.31
C ARG A 146 48.50 -66.64 77.37
N ILE A 147 49.06 -66.01 78.39
CA ILE A 147 50.44 -65.97 78.89
C ILE A 147 50.86 -67.34 79.46
N ALA A 148 52.13 -67.72 79.30
CA ALA A 148 52.87 -68.49 80.31
C ALA A 148 54.40 -68.26 80.21
N TYR A 149 54.99 -68.07 81.38
CA TYR A 149 56.37 -67.83 81.76
C TYR A 149 57.37 -68.93 81.34
N SER A 150 58.62 -68.53 81.04
CA SER A 150 59.86 -68.89 81.77
C SER A 150 61.11 -68.43 81.01
#